data_AF-A0A375JAT7-F1
#
_entry.id   AF-A0A375JAT7-F1
#
_cell.length_a   1.000
_cell.length_b   1.000
_cell.length_c   1.000
_cell.angle_alpha   90.00
_cell.angle_beta   90.00
_cell.angle_gamma   90.00
#
_symmetry.space_group_name_H-M   'P 1'
#
loop_
_entity.id
_entity.type
_entity.pdbx_description
1 polymer ?
#
loop_
_entity_poly.entity_id
_entity_poly.type
_entity_poly.pdbx_seq_one_letter_code
_entity_poly.pdbx_strand_id
1 'polypeptide(L)'
;MTNFDTMTATATKLTAEQEVFVANAIELGKAQIQQEIASGRIPPTVKTFSELHDFVDANEFGGLCADEGDLPRLFPRITESDAEAFCEAANQVQQALDTWLASGMEKASILISSLVEDALHAACLAVQERLKIDYGDVAGVFFSGTQKEDFDAMFSRYVLCEIGMLTSPDDE
;
A
#
# COMPACT_ATOMS: atom_id res chain seq x y z
N MET A 1 38.57 -6.07 32.09
CA MET A 1 38.27 -6.19 30.65
C MET A 1 37.41 -7.42 30.47
N THR A 2 36.09 -7.24 30.57
CA THR A 2 35.10 -8.27 30.32
C THR A 2 34.76 -8.19 28.84
N ASN A 3 35.08 -9.26 28.09
CA ASN A 3 34.68 -9.41 26.69
C ASN A 3 33.15 -9.49 26.63
N PHE A 4 32.53 -8.52 25.98
CA PHE A 4 31.18 -8.65 25.47
C PHE A 4 31.26 -9.55 24.24
N ASP A 5 30.85 -10.80 24.39
CA ASP A 5 30.67 -11.72 23.28
C ASP A 5 29.49 -11.22 22.45
N THR A 6 29.79 -10.76 21.24
CA THR A 6 28.81 -10.34 20.23
C THR A 6 27.99 -11.57 19.84
N MET A 7 26.76 -11.69 20.38
CA MET A 7 25.76 -12.62 19.87
C MET A 7 25.32 -12.17 18.48
N THR A 8 26.00 -12.63 17.44
CA THR A 8 25.42 -12.68 16.10
C THR A 8 24.35 -13.77 16.11
N ALA A 9 23.10 -13.38 16.39
CA ALA A 9 21.94 -14.23 16.18
C ALA A 9 21.92 -14.65 14.70
N THR A 10 22.16 -15.94 14.45
CA THR A 10 21.94 -16.55 13.15
C THR A 10 20.46 -16.42 12.83
N ALA A 11 20.11 -15.64 11.80
CA ALA A 11 18.73 -15.54 11.33
C ALA A 11 18.17 -16.94 11.06
N THR A 12 17.02 -17.25 11.66
CA THR A 12 16.35 -18.54 11.52
C THR A 12 15.94 -18.72 10.07
N LYS A 13 16.45 -19.75 9.40
CA LYS A 13 16.18 -19.97 7.99
C LYS A 13 14.76 -20.52 7.81
N LEU A 14 13.92 -19.78 7.08
CA LEU A 14 12.59 -20.22 6.69
C LEU A 14 12.64 -21.38 5.68
N THR A 15 11.60 -22.21 5.69
CA THR A 15 11.36 -23.23 4.67
C THR A 15 10.83 -22.60 3.38
N ALA A 16 10.91 -23.32 2.26
CA ALA A 16 10.38 -22.83 0.98
C ALA A 16 8.87 -22.51 1.03
N GLU A 17 8.06 -23.28 1.76
CA GLU A 17 6.63 -22.98 1.92
C GLU A 17 6.41 -21.70 2.74
N GLN A 18 7.22 -21.47 3.78
CA GLN A 18 7.17 -20.24 4.59
C GLN A 18 7.63 -19.02 3.79
N GLU A 19 8.65 -19.17 2.94
CA GLU A 19 9.11 -18.10 2.04
C GLU A 19 8.02 -17.70 1.03
N VAL A 20 7.31 -18.68 0.46
CA VAL A 20 6.15 -18.41 -0.41
C VAL A 20 5.04 -17.69 0.34
N PHE A 21 4.76 -18.10 1.58
CA PHE A 21 3.80 -17.41 2.43
C PHE A 21 4.20 -15.95 2.69
N VAL A 22 5.46 -15.70 3.05
CA VAL A 22 6.00 -14.34 3.27
C VAL A 22 5.84 -13.48 2.00
N ALA A 23 6.16 -14.02 0.82
CA ALA A 23 5.98 -13.29 -0.44
C ALA A 23 4.52 -12.90 -0.68
N ASN A 24 3.58 -13.81 -0.42
CA ASN A 24 2.15 -13.52 -0.54
C ASN A 24 1.67 -12.51 0.51
N ALA A 25 2.18 -12.60 1.74
CA ALA A 25 1.87 -11.66 2.83
C ALA A 25 2.35 -10.24 2.50
N ILE A 26 3.51 -10.09 1.84
CA ILE A 26 4.01 -8.79 1.38
C ILE A 26 3.04 -8.17 0.36
N GLU A 27 2.65 -8.92 -0.68
CA GLU A 27 1.75 -8.40 -1.71
C GLU A 27 0.36 -8.08 -1.15
N LEU A 28 -0.15 -8.92 -0.24
CA LEU A 28 -1.39 -8.63 0.48
C LEU A 28 -1.28 -7.36 1.32
N GLY A 29 -0.18 -7.20 2.07
CA GLY A 29 0.07 -6.01 2.89
C GLY A 29 0.10 -4.72 2.07
N LYS A 30 0.78 -4.74 0.90
CA LYS A 30 0.77 -3.60 -0.03
C LYS A 30 -0.63 -3.24 -0.49
N ALA A 31 -1.42 -4.23 -0.91
CA ALA A 31 -2.78 -4.02 -1.39
C ALA A 31 -3.71 -3.46 -0.30
N GLN A 32 -3.59 -3.98 0.93
CA GLN A 32 -4.33 -3.48 2.08
C GLN A 32 -3.94 -2.03 2.40
N ILE A 33 -2.65 -1.71 2.45
CA ILE A 33 -2.19 -0.34 2.70
C ILE A 33 -2.70 0.62 1.60
N GLN A 34 -2.66 0.22 0.33
CA GLN A 34 -3.21 1.03 -0.77
C GLN A 34 -4.72 1.31 -0.58
N GLN A 35 -5.49 0.31 -0.15
CA GLN A 35 -6.92 0.46 0.17
C GLN A 35 -7.13 1.44 1.34
N GLU A 36 -6.32 1.32 2.39
CA GLU A 36 -6.38 2.20 3.54
C GLU A 36 -6.08 3.67 3.18
N ILE A 37 -5.07 3.88 2.32
CA ILE A 37 -4.74 5.21 1.76
C ILE A 37 -5.91 5.75 0.91
N ALA A 38 -6.47 4.93 0.02
CA ALA A 38 -7.59 5.34 -0.84
C ALA A 38 -8.85 5.67 -0.04
N SER A 39 -9.08 4.98 1.08
CA SER A 39 -10.20 5.26 2.00
C SER A 39 -9.98 6.52 2.86
N GLY A 40 -8.79 7.11 2.82
CA GLY A 40 -8.42 8.28 3.62
C GLY A 40 -8.08 7.98 5.08
N ARG A 41 -7.98 6.70 5.48
CA ARG A 41 -7.59 6.31 6.86
C ARG A 41 -6.10 6.48 7.10
N ILE A 42 -5.28 6.30 6.07
CA ILE A 42 -3.83 6.52 6.11
C ILE A 42 -3.46 7.65 5.15
N PRO A 43 -2.69 8.68 5.58
CA PRO A 43 -2.22 9.71 4.66
C PRO A 43 -1.31 9.11 3.57
N PRO A 44 -1.43 9.56 2.30
CA PRO A 44 -0.54 9.12 1.22
C PRO A 44 0.93 9.56 1.42
N THR A 45 1.18 10.39 2.43
CA THR A 45 2.50 10.93 2.78
C THR A 45 3.32 10.00 3.68
N VAL A 46 2.73 8.98 4.31
CA VAL A 46 3.41 8.02 5.19
C VAL A 46 4.56 7.31 4.46
N LYS A 47 5.76 7.28 5.04
CA LYS A 47 6.98 6.78 4.40
C LYS A 47 7.58 5.53 5.04
N THR A 48 7.18 5.21 6.27
CA THR A 48 7.71 4.06 7.01
C THR A 48 6.59 3.15 7.49
N PHE A 49 6.90 1.87 7.71
CA PHE A 49 5.92 0.94 8.28
C PHE A 49 5.53 1.35 9.70
N SER A 50 6.49 1.87 10.48
CA SER A 50 6.24 2.33 11.84
C SER A 50 5.24 3.49 11.91
N GLU A 51 5.28 4.43 10.96
CA GLU A 51 4.31 5.55 10.88
C GLU A 51 2.86 5.08 10.67
N LEU A 52 2.64 3.89 10.12
CA LEU A 52 1.28 3.34 9.96
C LEU A 52 0.59 3.17 11.32
N HIS A 53 1.34 2.91 12.40
CA HIS A 53 0.80 2.74 13.74
C HIS A 53 0.16 4.00 14.33
N ASP A 54 0.43 5.18 13.77
CA ASP A 54 -0.25 6.41 14.15
C ASP A 54 -1.72 6.45 13.66
N PHE A 55 -2.08 5.55 12.72
CA PHE A 55 -3.38 5.55 12.04
C PHE A 55 -4.16 4.24 12.22
N VAL A 56 -3.47 3.10 12.17
CA VAL A 56 -4.07 1.76 12.17
C VAL A 56 -3.19 0.76 12.94
N ASP A 57 -3.72 -0.41 13.30
CA ASP A 57 -2.85 -1.49 13.78
C ASP A 57 -2.12 -2.13 12.60
N ALA A 58 -0.90 -1.65 12.32
CA ALA A 58 -0.12 -2.13 11.18
C ALA A 58 0.20 -3.64 11.24
N ASN A 59 0.13 -4.28 12.42
CA ASN A 59 0.36 -5.72 12.55
C ASN A 59 -0.72 -6.56 11.87
N GLU A 60 -1.90 -5.99 11.61
CA GLU A 60 -2.97 -6.68 10.88
C GLU A 60 -2.67 -6.82 9.38
N PHE A 61 -1.70 -6.06 8.85
CA PHE A 61 -1.34 -6.14 7.44
C PHE A 61 -0.63 -7.45 7.07
N GLY A 62 -0.90 -7.93 5.85
CA GLY A 62 -0.29 -9.13 5.30
C GLY A 62 -0.82 -10.44 5.88
N GLY A 63 -1.86 -10.40 6.71
CA GLY A 63 -2.50 -11.60 7.27
C GLY A 63 -1.68 -12.32 8.33
N LEU A 64 -0.66 -11.66 8.90
CA LEU A 64 0.20 -12.23 9.95
C LEU A 64 -0.50 -12.38 11.32
N CYS A 65 -1.67 -11.75 11.48
CA CYS A 65 -2.55 -11.89 12.65
C CYS A 65 -3.79 -12.77 12.37
N ALA A 66 -3.88 -13.42 11.20
CA ALA A 66 -5.03 -14.26 10.90
C ALA A 66 -5.00 -15.57 11.70
N ASP A 67 -6.07 -15.87 12.42
CA ASP A 67 -6.23 -17.13 13.15
C ASP A 67 -6.64 -18.32 12.23
N GLU A 68 -6.87 -18.03 10.95
CA GLU A 68 -7.35 -18.98 9.95
C GLU A 68 -6.40 -19.09 8.75
N GLY A 69 -6.60 -20.11 7.90
CA GLY A 69 -5.78 -20.37 6.72
C GLY A 69 -4.48 -21.15 7.03
N ASP A 70 -3.44 -20.89 6.24
CA ASP A 70 -2.17 -21.62 6.32
C ASP A 70 -1.25 -21.15 7.46
N LEU A 71 -1.48 -19.97 8.05
CA LEU A 71 -0.59 -19.38 9.06
C LEU A 71 -0.37 -20.30 10.27
N PRO A 72 -1.40 -20.90 10.92
CA PRO A 72 -1.18 -21.76 12.08
C PRO A 72 -0.42 -23.06 11.74
N ARG A 73 -0.50 -23.53 10.50
CA ARG A 73 0.21 -24.72 10.00
C ARG A 73 1.66 -24.40 9.68
N LEU A 74 1.92 -23.28 9.01
CA LEU A 74 3.25 -22.87 8.55
C LEU A 74 4.09 -22.24 9.66
N PHE A 75 3.45 -21.58 10.61
CA PHE A 75 4.08 -20.95 11.77
C PHE A 75 3.36 -21.38 13.05
N PRO A 76 3.46 -22.67 13.43
CA PRO A 76 3.00 -23.11 14.75
C PRO A 76 3.68 -22.23 15.81
N ARG A 77 3.04 -21.89 16.93
CA ARG A 77 3.68 -21.08 17.99
C ARG A 77 3.89 -21.91 19.26
N ILE A 78 4.35 -23.14 19.08
CA ILE A 78 4.36 -24.17 20.14
C ILE A 78 5.73 -24.22 20.84
N THR A 79 6.81 -24.00 20.10
CA THR A 79 8.18 -24.00 20.62
C THR A 79 8.84 -22.62 20.44
N GLU A 80 9.96 -22.41 21.15
CA GLU A 80 10.80 -21.21 20.98
C GLU A 80 11.31 -21.07 19.55
N SER A 81 11.75 -22.17 18.93
CA SER A 81 12.19 -22.18 17.52
C SER A 81 11.06 -21.79 16.56
N ASP A 82 9.81 -22.18 16.85
CA ASP A 82 8.70 -21.80 15.99
C ASP A 82 8.35 -20.31 16.16
N ALA A 83 8.44 -19.79 17.39
CA ALA A 83 8.28 -18.37 17.66
C ALA A 83 9.35 -17.54 16.95
N GLU A 84 10.61 -17.99 16.95
CA GLU A 84 11.70 -17.35 16.20
C GLU A 84 11.43 -17.35 14.69
N ALA A 85 10.95 -18.46 14.13
CA ALA A 85 10.60 -18.53 12.70
C ALA A 85 9.44 -17.58 12.33
N PHE A 86 8.43 -17.46 13.20
CA PHE A 86 7.35 -16.49 13.00
C PHE A 86 7.87 -15.04 13.09
N CYS A 87 8.71 -14.73 14.08
CA CYS A 87 9.31 -13.41 14.23
C CYS A 87 10.15 -13.03 13.01
N GLU A 88 10.94 -13.97 12.48
CA GLU A 88 11.72 -13.75 11.26
C GLU A 88 10.81 -13.46 10.06
N ALA A 89 9.76 -14.26 9.85
CA ALA A 89 8.80 -14.01 8.78
C ALA A 89 8.10 -12.65 8.91
N ALA A 90 7.66 -12.28 10.11
CA ALA A 90 7.04 -10.99 10.38
C ALA A 90 8.01 -9.83 10.10
N ASN A 91 9.26 -9.93 10.54
CA ASN A 91 10.29 -8.93 10.27
C ASN A 91 10.56 -8.77 8.77
N GLN A 92 10.61 -9.86 8.01
CA GLN A 92 10.77 -9.81 6.56
C GLN A 92 9.62 -9.09 5.87
N VAL A 93 8.37 -9.37 6.27
CA VAL A 93 7.19 -8.66 5.74
C VAL A 93 7.26 -7.18 6.09
N GLN A 94 7.49 -6.82 7.35
CA GLN A 94 7.57 -5.42 7.79
C GLN A 94 8.68 -4.66 7.07
N GLN A 95 9.87 -5.25 6.93
CA GLN A 95 10.99 -4.63 6.23
C GLN A 95 10.71 -4.43 4.73
N ALA A 96 10.05 -5.39 4.09
CA ALA A 96 9.65 -5.27 2.69
C ALA A 96 8.60 -4.18 2.49
N LEU A 97 7.61 -4.10 3.39
CA LEU A 97 6.59 -3.04 3.37
C LEU A 97 7.18 -1.66 3.67
N ASP A 98 8.10 -1.55 4.62
CA ASP A 98 8.82 -0.31 4.94
C ASP A 98 9.61 0.20 3.72
N THR A 99 10.38 -0.68 3.08
CA THR A 99 11.13 -0.37 1.86
C THR A 99 10.21 0.09 0.73
N TRP A 100 9.05 -0.55 0.59
CA TRP A 100 8.05 -0.18 -0.40
C TRP A 100 7.32 1.13 -0.07
N LEU A 101 7.02 1.43 1.20
CA LEU A 101 6.41 2.71 1.58
C LEU A 101 7.32 3.91 1.27
N ALA A 102 8.63 3.70 1.32
CA ALA A 102 9.60 4.68 0.89
C ALA A 102 9.56 4.93 -0.65
N SER A 103 9.05 3.98 -1.46
CA SER A 103 8.88 4.16 -2.91
C SER A 103 7.57 4.93 -3.20
N GLY A 104 7.65 6.26 -3.10
CA GLY A 104 6.48 7.14 -2.96
C GLY A 104 5.33 7.02 -3.96
N MET A 105 5.54 6.51 -5.18
CA MET A 105 4.51 6.52 -6.23
C MET A 105 3.59 5.29 -6.24
N GLU A 106 4.08 4.10 -5.86
CA GLU A 106 3.28 2.86 -5.99
C GLU A 106 2.20 2.73 -4.90
N LYS A 107 2.45 3.28 -3.71
CA LYS A 107 1.54 3.16 -2.56
C LYS A 107 0.22 3.93 -2.69
N ALA A 108 0.17 4.96 -3.53
CA ALA A 108 -1.02 5.79 -3.74
C ALA A 108 -1.79 5.42 -5.02
N SER A 109 -1.45 4.31 -5.68
CA SER A 109 -2.03 3.95 -6.99
C SER A 109 -3.57 3.89 -7.00
N ILE A 110 -4.18 3.23 -6.01
CA ILE A 110 -5.65 3.13 -5.89
C ILE A 110 -6.28 4.51 -5.68
N LEU A 111 -5.68 5.33 -4.80
CA LEU A 111 -6.13 6.70 -4.56
C LEU A 111 -6.05 7.53 -5.85
N ILE A 112 -4.93 7.46 -6.57
CA ILE A 112 -4.72 8.19 -7.83
C ILE A 112 -5.77 7.78 -8.86
N SER A 113 -6.00 6.48 -9.06
CA SER A 113 -7.01 5.99 -10.00
C SER A 113 -8.41 6.49 -9.63
N SER A 114 -8.79 6.47 -8.35
CA SER A 114 -10.09 7.00 -7.89
C SER A 114 -10.21 8.51 -8.16
N LEU A 115 -9.20 9.30 -7.79
CA LEU A 115 -9.22 10.76 -7.98
C LEU A 115 -9.27 11.17 -9.46
N VAL A 116 -8.58 10.42 -10.33
CA VAL A 116 -8.63 10.62 -11.79
C VAL A 116 -10.02 10.34 -12.33
N GLU A 117 -10.65 9.24 -11.91
CA GLU A 117 -12.02 8.89 -12.31
C GLU A 117 -13.03 9.95 -11.84
N ASP A 118 -12.92 10.38 -10.58
CA ASP A 118 -13.77 11.43 -10.02
C ASP A 118 -13.59 12.77 -10.75
N ALA A 119 -12.34 13.14 -11.08
CA ALA A 119 -12.05 14.35 -11.84
C ALA A 119 -12.65 14.29 -13.26
N LEU A 120 -12.56 13.14 -13.93
CA LEU A 120 -13.17 12.92 -15.24
C LEU A 120 -14.70 13.05 -15.14
N HIS A 121 -15.30 12.37 -14.16
CA HIS A 121 -16.74 12.43 -13.92
C HIS A 121 -17.20 13.88 -13.70
N ALA A 122 -16.53 14.60 -12.81
CA ALA A 122 -16.84 15.99 -12.52
C ALA A 122 -16.72 16.90 -13.76
N ALA A 123 -15.67 16.70 -14.58
CA ALA A 123 -15.49 17.45 -15.82
C ALA A 123 -16.61 17.15 -16.84
N CYS A 124 -16.97 15.89 -17.02
CA CYS A 124 -18.06 15.49 -17.91
C CYS A 124 -19.41 16.05 -17.46
N LEU A 125 -19.72 15.93 -16.16
CA LEU A 125 -20.95 16.44 -15.58
C LEU A 125 -21.07 17.96 -15.79
N ALA A 126 -20.00 18.72 -15.52
CA ALA A 126 -19.98 20.17 -15.66
C ALA A 126 -20.19 20.66 -17.12
N VAL A 127 -19.83 19.85 -18.12
CA VAL A 127 -20.11 20.13 -19.54
C VAL A 127 -21.56 19.80 -19.87
N GLN A 128 -22.02 18.61 -19.45
CA GLN A 128 -23.37 18.12 -19.72
C GLN A 128 -24.44 19.05 -19.13
N GLU A 129 -24.27 19.48 -17.87
CA GLU A 129 -25.19 20.40 -17.20
C GLU A 129 -25.32 21.74 -17.94
N ARG A 130 -24.18 22.33 -18.35
CA ARG A 130 -24.17 23.63 -19.06
C ARG A 130 -24.79 23.54 -20.45
N LEU A 131 -24.65 22.38 -21.10
CA LEU A 131 -25.25 22.10 -22.40
C LEU A 131 -26.67 21.55 -22.29
N LYS A 132 -27.19 21.30 -21.08
CA LYS A 132 -28.49 20.67 -20.81
C LYS A 132 -28.63 19.30 -21.50
N ILE A 133 -27.57 18.49 -21.38
CA ILE A 133 -27.52 17.12 -21.89
C ILE A 133 -27.89 16.17 -20.74
N ASP A 134 -28.90 15.33 -20.95
CA ASP A 134 -29.44 14.43 -19.92
C ASP A 134 -28.86 12.99 -19.98
N TYR A 135 -27.90 12.72 -20.87
CA TYR A 135 -27.33 11.39 -21.11
C TYR A 135 -25.81 11.43 -21.39
N GLY A 136 -25.09 10.42 -20.93
CA GLY A 136 -23.63 10.40 -20.86
C GLY A 136 -22.90 9.68 -22.01
N ASP A 137 -23.61 9.12 -23.00
CA ASP A 137 -23.04 8.17 -23.97
C ASP A 137 -21.85 8.72 -24.77
N VAL A 138 -21.91 10.01 -25.13
CA VAL A 138 -20.83 10.68 -25.89
C VAL A 138 -19.55 10.78 -25.06
N ALA A 139 -19.66 11.02 -23.75
CA ALA A 139 -18.50 11.10 -22.87
C ALA A 139 -17.80 9.74 -22.77
N GLY A 140 -18.56 8.65 -22.63
CA GLY A 140 -18.02 7.30 -22.58
C GLY A 140 -17.31 6.89 -23.88
N VAL A 141 -17.84 7.29 -25.04
CA VAL A 141 -17.19 7.05 -26.34
C VAL A 141 -15.93 7.90 -26.50
N PHE A 142 -15.99 9.18 -26.14
CA PHE A 142 -14.87 10.10 -26.30
C PHE A 142 -13.70 9.73 -25.39
N PHE A 143 -13.96 9.46 -24.11
CA PHE A 143 -12.96 9.04 -23.14
C PHE A 143 -12.78 7.51 -23.15
N SER A 144 -12.51 6.97 -24.33
CA SER A 144 -12.13 5.57 -24.53
C SER A 144 -10.82 5.49 -25.31
N GLY A 145 -10.11 4.37 -25.22
CA GLY A 145 -8.83 4.18 -25.89
C GLY A 145 -7.79 5.24 -25.50
N THR A 146 -7.09 5.79 -26.48
CA THR A 146 -5.97 6.72 -26.26
C THR A 146 -6.40 8.00 -25.54
N GLN A 147 -7.63 8.46 -25.74
CA GLN A 147 -8.14 9.67 -25.07
C GLN A 147 -8.28 9.46 -23.56
N LYS A 148 -8.68 8.26 -23.15
CA LYS A 148 -8.70 7.88 -21.72
C LYS A 148 -7.28 7.82 -21.18
N GLU A 149 -6.38 7.14 -21.90
CA GLU A 149 -4.98 7.00 -21.50
C GLU A 149 -4.28 8.36 -21.32
N ASP A 150 -4.49 9.29 -22.26
CA ASP A 150 -3.94 10.65 -22.19
C ASP A 150 -4.49 11.44 -21.00
N PHE A 151 -5.80 11.33 -20.73
CA PHE A 151 -6.43 11.99 -19.57
C PHE A 151 -5.90 11.40 -18.26
N ASP A 152 -5.90 10.08 -18.14
CA ASP A 152 -5.44 9.37 -16.96
C ASP A 152 -3.97 9.71 -16.65
N ALA A 153 -3.11 9.76 -17.67
CA ALA A 153 -1.70 10.14 -17.52
C ALA A 153 -1.53 11.60 -17.04
N MET A 154 -2.32 12.53 -17.59
CA MET A 154 -2.24 13.94 -17.21
C MET A 154 -2.70 14.16 -15.76
N PHE A 155 -3.88 13.63 -15.41
CA PHE A 155 -4.43 13.82 -14.07
C PHE A 155 -3.65 13.03 -13.01
N SER A 156 -3.12 11.85 -13.33
CA SER A 156 -2.23 11.12 -12.41
C SER A 156 -1.00 11.94 -12.05
N ARG A 157 -0.38 12.61 -13.03
CA ARG A 157 0.74 13.53 -12.78
C ARG A 157 0.34 14.71 -11.91
N TYR A 158 -0.85 15.26 -12.12
CA TYR A 158 -1.37 16.34 -11.28
C TYR A 158 -1.57 15.90 -9.83
N VAL A 159 -2.24 14.75 -9.61
CA VAL A 159 -2.45 14.19 -8.26
C VAL A 159 -1.12 13.94 -7.55
N LEU A 160 -0.12 13.40 -8.27
CA LEU A 160 1.22 13.21 -7.73
C LEU A 160 1.90 14.52 -7.33
N CYS A 161 1.71 15.60 -8.09
CA CYS A 161 2.20 16.92 -7.70
C CYS A 161 1.56 17.41 -6.40
N GLU A 162 0.23 17.28 -6.27
CA GLU A 162 -0.49 17.67 -5.04
C GLU A 162 -0.02 16.86 -3.83
N ILE A 163 0.10 15.53 -3.96
CA ILE A 163 0.64 14.67 -2.90
C ILE A 163 2.07 15.09 -2.53
N GLY A 164 2.89 15.44 -3.53
CA GLY A 164 4.24 15.96 -3.29
C GLY A 164 4.24 17.24 -2.45
N MET A 165 3.32 18.16 -2.73
CA MET A 165 3.19 19.41 -1.98
C MET A 165 2.77 19.20 -0.51
N LEU A 166 2.01 18.14 -0.20
CA LEU A 166 1.67 17.78 1.18
C LEU A 166 2.87 17.33 2.01
N THR A 167 3.98 16.95 1.37
CA THR A 167 5.20 16.47 2.07
C THR A 167 6.25 17.55 2.30
N SER A 168 6.09 18.71 1.66
CA SER A 168 6.95 19.86 1.91
C SER A 168 6.55 20.47 3.24
N PRO A 169 7.46 20.67 4.20
CA PRO A 169 7.15 21.50 5.36
C PRO A 169 6.78 22.89 4.83
N ASP A 170 5.77 23.51 5.42
CA ASP A 170 5.46 24.92 5.19
C ASP A 170 6.76 25.73 5.39
N ASP A 171 7.42 26.11 4.30
CA ASP A 171 8.48 27.11 4.31
C ASP A 171 7.79 28.47 4.55
N GLU A 172 7.45 28.75 5.80
CA GLU A 172 7.26 30.10 6.37
C GLU A 172 8.48 30.54 7.18
#